data_AF-A0A914VH22-F1
#
_entry.id   AF-A0A914VH22-F1
#
_cell.length_a   1.000
_cell.length_b   1.000
_cell.length_c   1.000
_cell.angle_alpha   90.00
_cell.angle_beta   90.00
_cell.angle_gamma   90.00
#
_symmetry.space_group_name_H-M   'P 1'
#
loop_
_entity.id
_entity.type
_entity.pdbx_description
1 polymer ?
#
loop_
_entity_poly.entity_id
_entity_poly.type
_entity_poly.pdbx_seq_one_letter_code
_entity_poly.pdbx_strand_id
1 'polypeptide(L)'
;MLGATKPGRHRIDWLTWLWTDEVQEKVRQKKKQYQRFLAAKTPENWKAYKEAWSAAKTAVASVQGPVLPIQRYEVADAIGKMECGKATGPDNIPADLWKAKN
;
A
#
# COMPACT_ATOMS: atom_id res chain seq x y z
N MET A 1 33.41 -5.85 -13.79
CA MET A 1 33.29 -6.47 -12.45
C MET A 1 31.91 -6.10 -11.90
N LEU A 2 31.03 -7.08 -11.68
CA LEU A 2 29.68 -6.85 -11.16
C LEU A 2 29.77 -6.51 -9.65
N GLY A 3 29.14 -5.41 -9.25
CA GLY A 3 29.30 -4.82 -7.92
C GLY A 3 28.92 -5.76 -6.78
N ALA A 4 29.83 -5.93 -5.82
CA ALA A 4 29.60 -6.70 -4.61
C ALA A 4 28.53 -6.02 -3.73
N THR A 5 27.45 -6.73 -3.44
CA THR A 5 26.43 -6.27 -2.50
C THR A 5 26.95 -6.35 -1.07
N LYS A 6 26.80 -5.26 -0.30
CA LYS A 6 27.24 -5.16 1.10
C LYS A 6 26.65 -6.31 1.94
N PRO A 7 27.47 -7.14 2.61
CA PRO A 7 26.97 -8.13 3.55
C PRO A 7 26.32 -7.43 4.75
N GLY A 8 25.21 -7.98 5.26
CA GLY A 8 24.48 -7.42 6.41
C GLY A 8 23.19 -6.67 6.09
N ARG A 9 22.73 -6.66 4.84
CA ARG A 9 21.39 -6.14 4.52
C ARG A 9 20.34 -7.15 4.99
N HIS A 10 19.61 -6.83 6.07
CA HIS A 10 18.54 -7.67 6.60
C HIS A 10 17.52 -7.97 5.48
N ARG A 11 17.28 -9.27 5.20
CA ARG A 11 16.20 -9.67 4.30
C ARG A 11 14.92 -9.37 5.06
N ILE A 12 14.19 -8.33 4.68
CA ILE A 12 12.88 -8.05 5.28
C ILE A 12 12.04 -9.27 4.96
N ASP A 13 11.61 -9.97 6.01
CA ASP A 13 10.82 -11.17 5.87
C ASP A 13 9.52 -10.82 5.15
N TRP A 14 9.09 -11.67 4.21
CA TRP A 14 7.87 -11.42 3.42
C TRP A 14 6.64 -11.41 4.33
N LEU A 15 6.70 -12.09 5.48
CA LEU A 15 5.70 -12.04 6.54
C LEU A 15 5.59 -10.62 7.15
N THR A 16 6.69 -9.86 7.21
CA THR A 16 6.71 -8.46 7.67
C THR A 16 5.91 -7.53 6.75
N TRP A 17 5.70 -7.90 5.47
CA TRP A 17 4.91 -7.14 4.50
C TRP A 17 3.42 -7.50 4.54
N LEU A 18 2.93 -8.05 5.67
CA LEU A 18 1.52 -8.38 5.92
C LEU A 18 0.98 -9.49 5.00
N TRP A 19 1.88 -10.29 4.41
CA TRP A 19 1.57 -11.26 3.34
C TRP A 19 1.33 -12.68 3.88
N THR A 20 0.52 -12.82 4.94
CA THR A 20 0.25 -14.10 5.60
C THR A 20 -0.43 -15.13 4.68
N ASP A 21 -0.36 -16.42 5.02
CA ASP A 21 -1.01 -17.50 4.26
C ASP A 21 -2.51 -17.26 4.06
N GLU A 22 -3.18 -16.70 5.09
CA GLU A 22 -4.59 -16.31 5.01
C GLU A 22 -4.82 -15.21 3.97
N VAL A 23 -4.02 -14.14 3.98
CA VAL A 23 -4.10 -13.05 3.00
C VAL A 23 -3.88 -13.58 1.59
N GLN A 24 -2.89 -14.45 1.40
CA GLN A 24 -2.60 -15.07 0.11
C GLN A 24 -3.78 -15.91 -0.40
N GLU A 25 -4.38 -16.74 0.45
CA GLU A 25 -5.52 -17.57 0.07
C GLU A 25 -6.72 -16.72 -0.31
N LYS A 26 -7.04 -15.68 0.46
CA LYS A 26 -8.15 -14.77 0.11
C LYS A 26 -7.90 -14.04 -1.23
N VAL A 27 -6.67 -13.60 -1.48
CA VAL A 27 -6.29 -12.98 -2.76
C VAL A 27 -6.39 -13.98 -3.92
N ARG A 28 -5.99 -15.24 -3.73
CA ARG A 28 -6.12 -16.32 -4.72
C ARG A 28 -7.59 -16.60 -5.04
N GLN A 29 -8.44 -16.69 -4.01
CA GLN A 29 -9.88 -16.85 -4.17
C GLN A 29 -10.51 -15.68 -4.94
N LYS A 30 -10.14 -14.43 -4.60
CA LYS A 30 -10.58 -13.24 -5.35
C LYS A 30 -10.21 -13.33 -6.83
N LYS A 31 -8.96 -13.73 -7.15
CA LYS A 31 -8.51 -13.90 -8.54
C LYS A 31 -9.30 -14.98 -9.27
N LYS A 32 -9.58 -16.12 -8.61
CA LYS A 32 -10.41 -17.20 -9.16
C LYS A 32 -11.82 -16.74 -9.50
N GLN A 33 -12.45 -15.96 -8.61
CA GLN A 33 -13.78 -15.40 -8.89
C GLN A 33 -13.77 -14.37 -10.01
N TYR A 34 -12.72 -13.55 -10.11
CA TYR A 34 -12.57 -12.63 -11.23
C TYR A 34 -12.41 -13.36 -12.57
N GLN A 35 -11.63 -14.45 -12.61
CA GLN A 35 -11.53 -15.30 -13.79
C GLN A 35 -12.87 -15.94 -14.17
N ARG A 36 -13.65 -16.41 -13.20
CA ARG A 36 -15.02 -16.91 -13.42
C ARG A 36 -15.95 -15.84 -13.97
N PHE A 37 -15.86 -14.62 -13.45
CA PHE A 37 -16.61 -13.47 -13.97
C PHE A 37 -16.22 -13.12 -15.41
N LEU A 38 -14.92 -13.17 -15.74
CA LEU A 38 -14.46 -12.94 -17.11
C LEU A 38 -14.96 -14.04 -18.07
N ALA A 39 -15.00 -15.30 -17.62
CA ALA A 39 -15.50 -16.42 -18.41
C ALA A 39 -17.02 -16.38 -18.59
N ALA A 40 -17.75 -16.08 -17.53
CA ALA A 40 -19.20 -15.98 -17.51
C ALA A 40 -19.58 -14.68 -16.78
N LYS A 41 -19.95 -13.66 -17.55
CA LYS A 41 -20.31 -12.31 -17.05
C LYS A 41 -21.69 -12.27 -16.40
N THR A 42 -21.96 -13.22 -15.51
CA THR A 42 -23.22 -13.32 -14.79
C THR A 42 -23.21 -12.46 -13.54
N PRO A 43 -24.38 -11.97 -13.08
CA PRO A 43 -24.48 -11.17 -11.86
C PRO A 43 -24.08 -11.96 -10.60
N GLU A 44 -24.24 -13.28 -10.60
CA GLU A 44 -23.82 -14.17 -9.51
C GLU A 44 -22.29 -14.17 -9.38
N ASN A 45 -21.56 -14.27 -10.49
CA ASN A 45 -20.09 -14.23 -10.49
C ASN A 45 -19.57 -12.85 -10.06
N TRP A 46 -20.27 -11.79 -10.44
CA TRP A 46 -19.97 -10.43 -9.96
C TRP A 46 -20.14 -10.29 -8.45
N LYS A 47 -21.22 -10.84 -7.89
CA LYS A 47 -21.46 -10.87 -6.44
C LYS A 47 -20.36 -11.66 -5.72
N ALA A 48 -20.03 -12.86 -6.20
CA ALA A 48 -18.98 -13.70 -5.64
C ALA A 48 -17.59 -13.03 -5.66
N TYR A 49 -17.27 -12.29 -6.73
CA TYR A 49 -16.04 -11.50 -6.78
C TYR A 49 -16.02 -10.38 -5.72
N LYS A 50 -17.13 -9.65 -5.55
CA LYS A 50 -17.22 -8.57 -4.55
C LYS A 50 -17.09 -9.10 -3.12
N GLU A 51 -17.72 -10.22 -2.82
CA GLU A 51 -17.59 -10.89 -1.52
C GLU A 51 -16.14 -11.33 -1.27
N ALA A 52 -15.50 -11.96 -2.27
CA ALA A 52 -14.10 -12.37 -2.16
C ALA A 52 -13.13 -11.17 -2.03
N TRP A 53 -13.43 -10.04 -2.69
CA TRP A 53 -12.65 -8.81 -2.53
C TRP A 53 -12.80 -8.19 -1.15
N SER A 54 -14.02 -8.18 -0.60
CA SER A 54 -14.27 -7.73 0.77
C SER A 54 -13.53 -8.62 1.77
N ALA A 55 -13.61 -9.94 1.61
CA ALA A 55 -12.91 -10.88 2.47
C ALA A 55 -11.38 -10.70 2.44
N ALA A 56 -10.80 -10.46 1.26
CA ALA A 56 -9.37 -10.17 1.13
C ALA A 56 -8.99 -8.85 1.82
N LYS A 57 -9.82 -7.81 1.70
CA LYS A 57 -9.59 -6.54 2.42
C LYS A 57 -9.64 -6.71 3.93
N THR A 58 -10.63 -7.45 4.44
CA THR A 58 -10.75 -7.74 5.87
C THR A 58 -9.54 -8.50 6.39
N ALA A 59 -9.04 -9.50 5.64
CA ALA A 59 -7.84 -10.25 6.02
C ALA A 59 -6.57 -9.39 6.04
N VAL A 60 -6.43 -8.40 5.15
CA VAL A 60 -5.29 -7.46 5.22
C VAL A 60 -5.43 -6.53 6.43
N ALA A 61 -6.64 -6.04 6.70
CA ALA A 61 -6.91 -5.16 7.84
C ALA A 61 -6.68 -5.86 9.19
N SER A 62 -7.00 -7.15 9.32
CA SER A 62 -6.74 -7.91 10.55
C SER A 62 -5.25 -8.05 10.83
N VAL A 63 -4.41 -8.17 9.80
CA VAL A 63 -2.94 -8.24 9.95
C VAL A 63 -2.34 -6.86 10.25
N GLN A 64 -2.90 -5.78 9.69
CA GLN A 64 -2.45 -4.40 9.99
C GLN A 64 -2.76 -3.95 11.43
N GLY A 65 -3.71 -4.60 12.09
CA GLY A 65 -4.25 -4.15 13.37
C GLY A 65 -5.06 -2.86 13.23
N PRO A 66 -5.64 -2.35 14.33
CA PRO A 66 -6.35 -1.08 14.31
C PRO A 66 -5.39 0.05 13.95
N VAL A 67 -5.69 0.78 12.87
CA VAL A 67 -5.00 2.05 12.56
C VAL A 67 -5.32 3.02 13.70
N LEU A 68 -4.32 3.32 14.53
CA LEU A 68 -4.48 4.25 15.63
C LEU A 68 -4.86 5.64 15.09
N PRO A 69 -5.75 6.39 15.77
CA PRO A 69 -6.02 7.77 15.41
C PRO A 69 -4.71 8.56 15.42
N ILE A 70 -4.41 9.25 14.31
CA ILE A 70 -3.21 10.07 14.20
C ILE A 70 -3.25 11.14 15.31
N GLN A 71 -2.26 11.12 16.19
CA GLN A 71 -2.17 12.05 17.30
C GLN A 71 -1.46 13.34 16.85
N ARG A 72 -1.86 14.48 17.43
CA ARG A 72 -1.20 15.78 17.13
C ARG A 72 0.31 15.75 17.35
N TYR A 73 0.78 15.03 18.37
CA TYR A 73 2.21 14.95 18.67
C TYR A 73 2.99 14.16 17.60
N GLU A 74 2.39 13.12 17.00
CA GLU A 74 3.02 12.35 15.91
C GLU A 74 3.18 13.23 14.67
N VAL A 75 2.18 14.05 14.36
CA VAL A 75 2.24 15.03 13.28
C VAL A 75 3.30 16.10 13.57
N ALA A 76 3.35 16.62 14.80
CA ALA A 76 4.33 17.62 15.19
C ALA A 76 5.76 17.08 15.14
N ASP A 77 5.98 15.84 15.60
CA ASP A 77 7.29 15.19 15.58
C ASP A 77 7.73 14.84 14.14
N ALA A 78 6.79 14.38 13.30
CA ALA A 78 7.04 14.17 11.88
C ALA A 78 7.41 15.47 11.15
N ILE A 79 6.65 16.55 11.37
CA ILE A 79 6.96 17.88 10.82
C ILE A 79 8.29 18.39 11.35
N GLY A 80 8.60 18.20 12.63
CA GLY A 80 9.88 18.61 13.23
C GLY A 80 11.09 17.89 12.62
N LYS A 81 10.92 16.65 12.14
CA LYS A 81 11.94 15.88 11.42
C LYS A 81 12.10 16.28 9.96
N MET A 82 11.15 17.02 9.40
CA MET A 82 11.23 17.50 8.03
C MET A 82 12.10 18.77 7.98
N GLU A 83 13.24 18.70 7.30
CA GLU A 83 14.07 19.90 7.04
C GLU A 83 13.29 20.86 6.11
N CYS A 84 12.94 22.03 6.64
CA CYS A 84 12.38 23.13 5.85
C CYS A 84 13.34 23.47 4.68
N GLY A 85 12.85 23.34 3.44
CA GLY A 85 13.60 23.71 2.23
C GLY A 85 14.12 22.56 1.35
N LYS A 86 13.89 21.28 1.71
CA LYS A 86 14.31 20.13 0.88
C LYS A 86 13.21 19.40 0.13
N ALA A 87 11.95 19.77 0.35
CA ALA A 87 10.82 19.20 -0.37
C ALA A 87 10.72 19.86 -1.76
N THR A 88 11.64 19.56 -2.66
CA THR A 88 11.38 19.71 -4.09
C THR A 88 10.41 18.60 -4.47
N GLY A 89 9.27 18.95 -5.08
CA GLY A 89 8.31 17.95 -5.55
C GLY A 89 8.95 16.93 -6.50
N PRO A 90 8.27 15.83 -6.85
CA PRO A 90 8.80 14.82 -7.78
C PRO A 90 9.30 15.42 -9.12
N ASP A 91 8.77 16.59 -9.48
CA ASP A 91 9.11 17.32 -10.71
C ASP A 91 10.21 18.38 -10.54
N ASN A 92 10.83 18.50 -9.36
CA ASN A 92 11.90 19.47 -9.04
C ASN A 92 11.53 20.95 -9.31
N ILE A 93 10.25 21.31 -9.33
CA ILE A 93 9.77 22.67 -9.68
C ILE A 93 9.86 23.60 -8.45
N PRO A 94 10.61 24.72 -8.52
CA PRO A 94 10.67 25.71 -7.45
C PRO A 94 9.32 26.38 -7.17
N ALA A 95 9.01 26.63 -5.89
CA ALA A 95 7.78 27.30 -5.47
C ALA A 95 7.58 28.71 -6.10
N ASP A 96 8.67 29.35 -6.50
CA ASP A 96 8.67 30.68 -7.13
C ASP A 96 7.91 30.71 -8.47
N LEU A 97 7.80 29.57 -9.16
CA LEU A 97 7.04 29.44 -10.40
C LEU A 97 5.51 29.51 -10.20
N TRP A 98 5.03 29.36 -8.96
CA TRP A 98 3.60 29.41 -8.64
C TRP A 98 3.11 30.83 -8.29
N LYS A 99 4.02 31.80 -8.19
CA LYS A 99 3.72 33.23 -8.00
C LYS A 99 3.54 33.93 -9.35
N ALA A 100 2.71 33.39 -10.24
CA ALA A 100 2.26 34.15 -11.41
C ALA A 100 1.30 35.25 -10.92
N LYS A 101 1.71 36.49 -11.12
CA LYS A 101 0.99 37.71 -10.74
C LYS A 101 -0.17 37.92 -11.72
N ASN A 102 -1.41 37.80 -11.24
CA ASN A 102 -2.58 38.40 -11.89
C ASN A 102 -2.49 39.93 -11.78
#